data_AF-A0A0H3DQH6-F1
#
_entry.id   AF-A0A0H3DQH6-F1
#
_cell.length_a   1.000
_cell.length_b   1.000
_cell.length_c   1.000
_cell.angle_alpha   90.00
_cell.angle_beta   90.00
_cell.angle_gamma   90.00
#
_symmetry.space_group_name_H-M   'P 1'
#
loop_
_entity.id
_entity.type
_entity.pdbx_description
1 polymer ?
#
loop_
_entity_poly.entity_id
_entity_poly.type
_entity_poly.pdbx_seq_one_letter_code
_entity_poly.pdbx_strand_id
1 'polypeptide(L)'
;MFSNVLSLFSGRALNQNGVICSKAVEQNLAALECGMINDFWVAESTAPGRLPQNVAPEHYVSVALQTDRPLSGQLLQRSQEGSRNIIMAPVRGKAVSHAMNLVRTEMGAIVIDGQFGLRYNLNDAGDRERFDKSYGQDRGIGTVQIYPTGAAPKAPDIDDGALLEE
;
A
#
# COMPACT_ATOMS: atom_id res chain seq x y z
N MET A 1 23.09 38.65 13.65
CA MET A 1 22.72 37.68 14.70
C MET A 1 21.83 36.62 14.05
N PHE A 2 22.30 35.38 14.00
CA PHE A 2 21.64 34.17 13.49
C PHE A 2 21.48 33.23 14.70
N SER A 3 20.47 32.36 14.86
CA SER A 3 19.33 31.98 14.02
C SER A 3 18.13 31.57 14.89
N ASN A 4 16.91 31.65 14.36
CA ASN A 4 15.76 30.92 14.91
C ASN A 4 15.94 29.41 14.68
N VAL A 5 16.04 28.62 15.74
CA VAL A 5 16.11 27.14 15.69
C VAL A 5 15.13 26.56 16.72
N LEU A 6 13.83 26.50 16.38
CA LEU A 6 12.82 25.78 17.17
C LEU A 6 11.52 25.54 16.38
N SER A 7 11.57 24.65 15.38
CA SER A 7 10.40 23.92 14.83
C SER A 7 10.87 22.78 13.91
N LEU A 8 11.59 21.80 14.46
CA LEU A 8 12.17 20.67 13.69
C LEU A 8 11.70 19.28 14.17
N PHE A 9 10.77 19.22 15.13
CA PHE A 9 10.29 17.98 15.74
C PHE A 9 8.77 17.82 15.59
N SER A 10 8.34 17.18 14.49
CA SER A 10 6.98 16.57 14.35
C SER A 10 6.78 15.79 13.05
N GLY A 11 7.42 16.20 11.94
CA GLY A 11 7.13 15.64 10.60
C GLY A 11 7.85 14.34 10.22
N ARG A 12 8.81 13.85 11.01
CA ARG A 12 9.63 12.66 10.67
C ARG A 12 9.06 11.35 11.19
N ALA A 13 8.08 11.41 12.10
CA ALA A 13 7.44 10.24 12.68
C ALA A 13 6.10 9.89 11.96
N LEU A 14 6.01 10.04 10.61
CA LEU A 14 4.78 9.78 9.83
C LEU A 14 4.81 9.02 8.47
N ASN A 15 5.91 8.37 7.99
CA ASN A 15 5.95 7.48 6.75
C ASN A 15 6.61 6.01 6.74
N GLN A 16 6.63 5.16 7.81
CA GLN A 16 7.48 3.93 8.10
C GLN A 16 6.53 2.79 8.41
N ASN A 17 5.81 2.99 9.50
CA ASN A 17 4.89 2.11 10.16
C ASN A 17 3.71 1.74 9.28
N GLY A 18 3.38 2.51 8.24
CA GLY A 18 2.52 2.02 7.17
C GLY A 18 3.10 0.75 6.50
N VAL A 19 4.35 0.77 6.02
CA VAL A 19 4.99 -0.43 5.42
C VAL A 19 5.26 -1.49 6.47
N ILE A 20 5.74 -1.08 7.63
CA ILE A 20 6.06 -1.96 8.75
C ILE A 20 4.80 -2.73 9.18
N CYS A 21 3.66 -2.06 9.41
CA CYS A 21 2.37 -2.70 9.68
C CYS A 21 1.82 -3.49 8.48
N SER A 22 1.94 -3.00 7.23
CA SER A 22 1.50 -3.78 6.07
C SER A 22 2.29 -5.09 5.95
N LYS A 23 3.61 -5.05 6.10
CA LYS A 23 4.46 -6.24 6.08
C LYS A 23 4.22 -7.14 7.30
N ALA A 24 3.93 -6.57 8.47
CA ALA A 24 3.45 -7.31 9.64
C ALA A 24 2.23 -8.16 9.29
N VAL A 25 1.21 -7.51 8.73
CA VAL A 25 -0.04 -8.14 8.33
C VAL A 25 0.22 -9.24 7.31
N GLU A 26 1.05 -9.00 6.27
CA GLU A 26 1.35 -10.05 5.29
C GLU A 26 2.16 -11.24 5.85
N GLN A 27 3.11 -10.99 6.75
CA GLN A 27 3.86 -12.07 7.42
C GLN A 27 2.96 -12.85 8.38
N ASN A 28 2.03 -12.19 9.08
CA ASN A 28 1.08 -12.84 9.98
C ASN A 28 0.02 -13.64 9.21
N LEU A 29 -0.44 -13.15 8.05
CA LEU A 29 -1.31 -13.91 7.15
C LEU A 29 -0.59 -15.15 6.61
N ALA A 30 0.66 -15.03 6.16
CA ALA A 30 1.46 -16.18 5.72
C ALA A 30 1.72 -17.18 6.87
N ALA A 31 2.00 -16.70 8.09
CA ALA A 31 2.18 -17.51 9.28
C ALA A 31 0.90 -18.27 9.69
N LEU A 32 -0.28 -17.66 9.48
CA LEU A 32 -1.58 -18.32 9.64
C LEU A 32 -1.80 -19.40 8.57
N GLU A 33 -1.52 -19.10 7.28
CA GLU A 33 -1.66 -20.04 6.17
C GLU A 33 -0.77 -21.28 6.32
N CYS A 34 0.44 -21.15 6.88
CA CYS A 34 1.34 -22.28 7.15
C CYS A 34 1.23 -22.88 8.56
N GLY A 35 0.34 -22.35 9.41
CA GLY A 35 0.14 -22.82 10.79
C GLY A 35 1.28 -22.51 11.78
N MET A 36 2.26 -21.70 11.39
CA MET A 36 3.46 -21.40 12.19
C MET A 36 3.27 -20.10 13.01
N ILE A 37 2.41 -20.16 14.02
CA ILE A 37 2.02 -19.01 14.86
C ILE A 37 3.22 -18.32 15.56
N ASN A 38 4.36 -18.99 15.71
CA ASN A 38 5.56 -18.43 16.33
C ASN A 38 6.26 -17.35 15.49
N ASP A 39 6.01 -17.28 14.17
CA ASP A 39 6.64 -16.32 13.26
C ASP A 39 5.82 -15.02 13.10
N PHE A 40 4.87 -14.77 14.00
CA PHE A 40 4.07 -13.55 14.01
C PHE A 40 4.95 -12.30 14.20
N TRP A 41 4.99 -11.47 13.17
CA TRP A 41 5.66 -10.19 13.19
C TRP A 41 4.76 -9.13 13.83
N VAL A 42 5.17 -8.67 15.00
CA VAL A 42 4.48 -7.59 15.73
C VAL A 42 5.00 -6.25 15.21
N ALA A 43 4.10 -5.41 14.70
CA ALA A 43 4.45 -4.04 14.35
C ALA A 43 4.68 -3.21 15.62
N GLU A 44 5.95 -3.07 16.02
CA GLU A 44 6.37 -2.38 17.26
C GLU A 44 5.99 -0.89 17.31
N SER A 45 5.51 -0.32 16.20
CA SER A 45 5.02 1.05 16.17
C SER A 45 4.05 1.27 14.99
N THR A 46 3.07 2.18 15.15
CA THR A 46 2.10 2.63 14.13
C THR A 46 2.29 4.09 13.67
N ALA A 47 3.06 4.89 14.44
CA ALA A 47 3.54 6.27 14.16
C ALA A 47 4.72 6.35 13.15
N PRO A 48 4.49 6.61 11.85
CA PRO A 48 5.43 6.18 10.77
C PRO A 48 6.84 6.96 10.64
N GLY A 49 7.68 6.91 9.56
CA GLY A 49 8.89 7.74 9.29
C GLY A 49 9.81 7.58 8.01
N ARG A 50 9.55 6.71 6.99
CA ARG A 50 10.36 6.19 5.82
C ARG A 50 10.75 4.68 5.85
N LEU A 51 10.52 3.97 4.73
CA LEU A 51 11.11 2.64 4.44
C LEU A 51 12.57 2.48 4.93
N PRO A 52 12.93 1.34 5.56
CA PRO A 52 14.30 1.07 5.90
C PRO A 52 15.15 0.80 4.64
N GLN A 53 16.40 1.31 4.64
CA GLN A 53 17.38 1.13 3.55
C GLN A 53 17.86 -0.33 3.38
N ASN A 54 17.35 -1.27 4.19
CA ASN A 54 17.69 -2.69 4.15
C ASN A 54 16.81 -3.51 3.19
N VAL A 55 15.75 -2.93 2.61
CA VAL A 55 15.05 -3.58 1.50
C VAL A 55 15.89 -3.32 0.25
N ALA A 56 16.65 -4.34 -0.14
CA ALA A 56 17.54 -4.26 -1.29
C ALA A 56 16.75 -3.95 -2.60
N PRO A 57 17.29 -3.16 -3.55
CA PRO A 57 16.56 -2.71 -4.74
C PRO A 57 15.93 -3.82 -5.59
N GLU A 58 16.48 -5.03 -5.57
CA GLU A 58 15.94 -6.23 -6.20
C GLU A 58 14.58 -6.68 -5.67
N HIS A 59 14.14 -6.20 -4.50
CA HIS A 59 12.85 -6.53 -3.89
C HIS A 59 11.73 -5.53 -4.20
N TYR A 60 11.97 -4.50 -5.04
CA TYR A 60 10.91 -3.58 -5.47
C TYR A 60 11.16 -2.94 -6.83
N VAL A 61 10.06 -2.59 -7.51
CA VAL A 61 10.13 -1.81 -8.75
C VAL A 61 9.89 -0.35 -8.43
N SER A 62 10.82 0.53 -8.83
CA SER A 62 10.64 1.98 -8.79
C SER A 62 10.10 2.47 -10.13
N VAL A 63 9.01 3.24 -10.08
CA VAL A 63 8.30 3.72 -11.26
C VAL A 63 8.16 5.24 -11.17
N ALA A 64 8.78 5.96 -12.10
CA ALA A 64 8.52 7.38 -12.28
C ALA A 64 7.06 7.59 -12.73
N LEU A 65 6.36 8.50 -12.04
CA LEU A 65 4.98 8.85 -12.33
C LEU A 65 4.89 9.82 -13.50
N GLN A 66 3.91 9.58 -14.36
CA GLN A 66 3.48 10.47 -15.42
C GLN A 66 2.48 11.47 -14.83
N THR A 67 2.78 12.77 -14.93
CA THR A 67 1.99 13.85 -14.30
C THR A 67 0.68 14.15 -15.03
N ASP A 68 0.55 13.73 -16.28
CA ASP A 68 -0.66 13.80 -17.11
C ASP A 68 -1.66 12.66 -16.83
N ARG A 69 -1.31 11.68 -15.98
CA ARG A 69 -2.13 10.49 -15.72
C ARG A 69 -2.46 10.29 -14.25
N PRO A 70 -3.67 9.81 -13.91
CA PRO A 70 -4.00 9.36 -12.56
C PRO A 70 -3.04 8.26 -12.07
N LEU A 71 -2.81 8.20 -10.76
CA LEU A 71 -2.00 7.15 -10.14
C LEU A 71 -2.71 5.80 -10.25
N SER A 72 -4.03 5.75 -10.09
CA SER A 72 -4.82 4.52 -10.21
C SER A 72 -4.60 3.81 -11.55
N GLY A 73 -4.69 4.54 -12.66
CA GLY A 73 -4.44 4.02 -14.01
C GLY A 73 -2.99 3.54 -14.20
N GLN A 74 -2.02 4.24 -13.62
CA GLN A 74 -0.61 3.84 -13.66
C GLN A 74 -0.34 2.58 -12.82
N LEU A 75 -1.02 2.41 -11.68
CA LEU A 75 -0.96 1.19 -10.87
C LEU A 75 -1.63 0.00 -11.57
N LEU A 76 -2.79 0.21 -12.19
CA LEU A 76 -3.51 -0.82 -12.95
C LEU A 76 -2.68 -1.40 -14.11
N GLN A 77 -1.92 -0.54 -14.81
CA GLN A 77 -1.04 -0.94 -15.90
C GLN A 77 0.23 -1.72 -15.46
N ARG A 78 0.55 -1.71 -14.16
CA ARG A 78 1.84 -2.19 -13.62
C ARG A 78 1.73 -3.27 -12.57
N SER A 79 0.55 -3.48 -12.02
CA SER A 79 0.25 -4.57 -11.09
C SER A 79 -0.30 -5.78 -11.86
N GLN A 80 0.30 -6.95 -11.64
CA GLN A 80 -0.12 -8.20 -12.27
C GLN A 80 -1.40 -8.72 -11.61
N GLU A 81 -2.30 -9.32 -12.39
CA GLU A 81 -3.46 -10.03 -11.85
C GLU A 81 -3.04 -11.24 -10.98
N GLY A 82 -3.78 -11.51 -9.90
CA GLY A 82 -3.43 -12.52 -8.92
C GLY A 82 -2.24 -12.15 -8.01
N SER A 83 -1.75 -10.91 -8.02
CA SER A 83 -0.62 -10.47 -7.18
C SER A 83 -1.04 -9.60 -6.00
N ARG A 84 -0.29 -9.73 -4.91
CA ARG A 84 -0.36 -8.88 -3.71
C ARG A 84 0.92 -8.08 -3.60
N ASN A 85 0.79 -6.79 -3.30
CA ASN A 85 1.90 -5.85 -3.26
C ASN A 85 1.73 -4.87 -2.11
N ILE A 86 2.83 -4.36 -1.55
CA ILE A 86 2.84 -3.07 -0.84
C ILE A 86 3.22 -1.99 -1.85
N ILE A 87 2.49 -0.88 -1.88
CA ILE A 87 2.82 0.29 -2.69
C ILE A 87 3.19 1.48 -1.81
N MET A 88 4.22 2.22 -2.22
CA MET A 88 4.57 3.53 -1.67
C MET A 88 4.19 4.62 -2.65
N ALA A 89 3.06 5.26 -2.44
CA ALA A 89 2.52 6.31 -3.31
C ALA A 89 2.77 7.70 -2.71
N PRO A 90 3.19 8.71 -3.51
CA PRO A 90 3.17 10.10 -3.06
C PRO A 90 1.77 10.52 -2.61
N VAL A 91 1.68 11.35 -1.57
CA VAL A 91 0.41 11.94 -1.08
C VAL A 91 0.29 13.35 -1.65
N ARG A 92 -0.84 13.67 -2.28
CA ARG A 92 -1.08 15.00 -2.86
C ARG A 92 -1.04 16.10 -1.79
N GLY A 93 -0.53 17.26 -2.17
CA GLY A 93 -0.32 18.41 -1.31
C GLY A 93 0.74 18.23 -0.22
N LYS A 94 1.47 17.10 -0.18
CA LYS A 94 2.44 16.79 0.89
C LYS A 94 3.78 16.30 0.32
N ALA A 95 4.87 16.61 1.01
CA ALA A 95 6.21 16.16 0.66
C ALA A 95 6.52 14.74 1.19
N VAL A 96 5.52 13.83 1.14
CA VAL A 96 5.60 12.49 1.73
C VAL A 96 5.00 11.42 0.83
N SER A 97 5.43 10.17 1.01
CA SER A 97 4.81 8.99 0.43
C SER A 97 4.17 8.13 1.51
N HIS A 98 3.01 7.57 1.21
CA HIS A 98 2.24 6.71 2.09
C HIS A 98 2.28 5.25 1.62
N ALA A 99 2.19 4.34 2.58
CA ALA A 99 2.21 2.91 2.36
C ALA A 99 0.80 2.33 2.37
N MET A 100 0.47 1.56 1.34
CA MET A 100 -0.83 0.88 1.22
C MET A 100 -0.62 -0.51 0.64
N ASN A 101 -1.53 -1.44 0.91
CA ASN A 101 -1.57 -2.71 0.19
C ASN A 101 -2.31 -2.51 -1.14
N LEU A 102 -1.81 -3.15 -2.20
CA LEU A 102 -2.47 -3.26 -3.51
C LEU A 102 -2.63 -4.74 -3.83
N VAL A 103 -3.87 -5.21 -3.80
CA VAL A 103 -4.25 -6.60 -4.06
C VAL A 103 -4.96 -6.67 -5.41
N ARG A 104 -4.47 -7.51 -6.31
CA ARG A 104 -5.08 -7.76 -7.62
C ARG A 104 -5.76 -9.13 -7.59
N THR A 105 -7.09 -9.11 -7.55
CA THR A 105 -7.96 -10.29 -7.60
C THR A 105 -8.76 -10.28 -8.90
N GLU A 106 -9.48 -11.38 -9.19
CA GLU A 106 -10.49 -11.41 -10.26
C GLU A 106 -11.63 -10.40 -10.04
N MET A 107 -11.93 -10.06 -8.79
CA MET A 107 -12.88 -8.99 -8.42
C MET A 107 -12.33 -7.57 -8.71
N GLY A 108 -11.07 -7.46 -9.12
CA GLY A 108 -10.40 -6.21 -9.45
C GLY A 108 -9.21 -5.85 -8.54
N ALA A 109 -8.78 -4.60 -8.68
CA ALA A 109 -7.60 -4.04 -8.01
C ALA A 109 -8.01 -3.24 -6.77
N ILE A 110 -7.78 -3.81 -5.59
CA ILE A 110 -8.15 -3.20 -4.31
C ILE A 110 -6.91 -2.56 -3.66
N VAL A 111 -6.99 -1.26 -3.37
CA VAL A 111 -6.02 -0.58 -2.49
C VAL A 111 -6.58 -0.50 -1.08
N ILE A 112 -5.78 -0.91 -0.10
CA ILE A 112 -6.12 -0.90 1.32
C ILE A 112 -5.13 0.01 2.05
N ASP A 113 -5.66 1.09 2.62
CA ASP A 113 -4.95 2.00 3.48
C ASP A 113 -5.21 1.63 4.95
N GLY A 114 -4.36 0.75 5.48
CA GLY A 114 -4.49 0.25 6.85
C GLY A 114 -4.31 1.31 7.93
N GLN A 115 -3.68 2.46 7.63
CA GLN A 115 -3.52 3.54 8.60
C GLN A 115 -4.81 4.34 8.78
N PHE A 116 -5.50 4.66 7.67
CA PHE A 116 -6.72 5.47 7.71
C PHE A 116 -8.01 4.64 7.67
N GLY A 117 -7.90 3.30 7.61
CA GLY A 117 -9.04 2.40 7.50
C GLY A 117 -9.79 2.53 6.17
N LEU A 118 -9.11 2.98 5.11
CA LEU A 118 -9.73 3.26 3.81
C LEU A 118 -9.50 2.09 2.84
N ARG A 119 -10.51 1.85 2.00
CA ARG A 119 -10.46 0.90 0.88
C ARG A 119 -10.85 1.64 -0.40
N TYR A 120 -10.17 1.33 -1.49
CA TYR A 120 -10.48 1.82 -2.83
C TYR A 120 -10.51 0.63 -3.80
N ASN A 121 -11.59 0.45 -4.55
CA ASN A 121 -11.59 -0.42 -5.73
C ASN A 121 -11.19 0.39 -6.96
N LEU A 122 -9.99 0.17 -7.51
CA LEU A 122 -9.51 0.89 -8.68
C LEU A 122 -10.23 0.50 -9.99
N ASN A 123 -11.07 -0.54 -9.98
CA ASN A 123 -11.97 -0.82 -11.10
C ASN A 123 -13.19 0.14 -11.10
N ASP A 124 -13.65 0.58 -9.92
CA ASP A 124 -14.72 1.57 -9.79
C ASP A 124 -14.23 2.98 -10.18
N ALA A 125 -15.13 3.83 -10.69
CA ALA A 125 -14.79 5.19 -11.12
C ALA A 125 -14.73 6.18 -9.94
N GLY A 126 -15.63 6.07 -8.96
CA GLY A 126 -15.69 6.96 -7.80
C GLY A 126 -14.53 6.70 -6.82
N ASP A 127 -14.20 5.43 -6.57
CA ASP A 127 -13.05 5.07 -5.76
C ASP A 127 -11.72 5.44 -6.43
N ARG A 128 -11.62 5.38 -7.77
CA ARG A 128 -10.47 5.97 -8.49
C ARG A 128 -10.35 7.46 -8.26
N GLU A 129 -11.42 8.24 -8.46
CA GLU A 129 -11.41 9.68 -8.22
C GLU A 129 -11.00 10.01 -6.77
N ARG A 130 -11.58 9.31 -5.78
CA ARG A 130 -11.24 9.46 -4.36
C ARG A 130 -9.79 9.11 -4.06
N PHE A 131 -9.27 8.04 -4.66
CA PHE A 131 -7.87 7.63 -4.52
C PHE A 131 -6.93 8.65 -5.15
N ASP A 132 -7.16 9.01 -6.41
CA ASP A 132 -6.33 9.95 -7.18
C ASP A 132 -6.41 11.39 -6.67
N LYS A 133 -7.42 11.74 -5.85
CA LYS A 133 -7.49 13.01 -5.13
C LYS A 133 -6.58 13.06 -3.90
N SER A 134 -6.35 11.92 -3.25
CA SER A 134 -5.46 11.81 -2.07
C SER A 134 -4.03 11.45 -2.44
N TYR A 135 -3.84 10.62 -3.46
CA TYR A 135 -2.55 10.01 -3.81
C TYR A 135 -2.16 10.31 -5.27
N GLY A 136 -0.86 10.21 -5.54
CA GLY A 136 -0.26 10.63 -6.80
C GLY A 136 0.44 11.98 -6.68
N GLN A 137 0.82 12.54 -7.83
CA GLN A 137 1.71 13.69 -7.90
C GLN A 137 1.03 14.95 -8.45
N ASP A 138 1.23 16.07 -7.77
CA ASP A 138 0.79 17.39 -8.24
C ASP A 138 1.83 18.06 -9.15
N ARG A 139 3.12 18.02 -8.79
CA ARG A 139 4.22 18.69 -9.50
C ARG A 139 5.56 17.97 -9.29
N GLY A 140 6.47 18.09 -10.25
CA GLY A 140 7.85 17.59 -10.18
C GLY A 140 8.04 16.17 -10.73
N ILE A 141 9.14 15.53 -10.35
CA ILE A 141 9.39 14.09 -10.57
C ILE A 141 9.02 13.35 -9.28
N GLY A 142 8.21 12.32 -9.38
CA GLY A 142 7.72 11.54 -8.25
C GLY A 142 7.70 10.07 -8.64
N THR A 143 7.81 9.22 -7.64
CA THR A 143 8.03 7.79 -7.84
C THR A 143 7.03 7.03 -7.00
N VAL A 144 6.40 6.00 -7.59
CA VAL A 144 5.75 4.93 -6.84
C VAL A 144 6.71 3.76 -6.75
N GLN A 145 6.86 3.18 -5.56
CA GLN A 145 7.60 1.93 -5.36
C GLN A 145 6.60 0.81 -5.15
N ILE A 146 6.79 -0.32 -5.83
CA ILE A 146 5.91 -1.49 -5.76
C ILE A 146 6.74 -2.67 -5.24
N TYR A 147 6.36 -3.19 -4.08
CA TYR A 147 6.99 -4.31 -3.38
C TYR A 147 6.10 -5.55 -3.54
N PRO A 148 6.48 -6.56 -4.35
CA PRO A 148 5.73 -7.81 -4.42
C PRO A 148 5.75 -8.53 -3.07
N THR A 149 4.58 -8.94 -2.57
CA THR A 149 4.42 -9.67 -1.29
C THR A 149 3.76 -11.04 -1.43
N GLY A 150 3.58 -11.51 -2.67
CA GLY A 150 3.11 -12.86 -2.99
C GLY A 150 1.90 -12.87 -3.92
N ALA A 151 1.21 -14.00 -3.94
CA ALA A 151 -0.09 -14.10 -4.58
C ALA A 151 -1.15 -13.30 -3.79
N ALA A 152 -2.18 -12.83 -4.50
CA ALA A 152 -3.42 -12.43 -3.86
C ALA A 152 -4.12 -13.66 -3.25
N PRO A 153 -4.87 -13.51 -2.14
CA PRO A 153 -5.74 -14.59 -1.69
C PRO A 153 -6.73 -14.94 -2.80
N LYS A 154 -7.02 -16.22 -2.96
CA LYS A 154 -8.13 -16.67 -3.82
C LYS A 154 -9.43 -16.08 -3.26
N ALA A 155 -10.42 -15.84 -4.12
CA ALA A 155 -11.78 -15.72 -3.61
C ALA A 155 -12.12 -17.02 -2.85
N PRO A 156 -12.91 -16.96 -1.77
CA PRO A 156 -13.50 -18.16 -1.22
C PRO A 156 -14.33 -18.83 -2.32
N ASP A 157 -14.20 -20.16 -2.47
CA ASP A 157 -15.21 -20.93 -3.19
C ASP A 157 -16.53 -20.73 -2.43
N ILE A 158 -17.40 -19.88 -2.97
CA ILE A 158 -18.79 -19.80 -2.52
C ILE A 158 -19.46 -21.01 -3.13
N ASP A 159 -19.66 -22.05 -2.31
CA ASP A 159 -20.52 -23.16 -2.67
C ASP A 159 -21.96 -22.65 -2.72
N ASP A 160 -22.41 -22.22 -3.91
CA ASP A 160 -23.78 -21.79 -4.18
C ASP A 160 -24.81 -22.88 -3.83
N GLY A 161 -24.40 -24.15 -3.68
CA GLY A 161 -25.25 -25.24 -3.19
C GLY A 161 -25.64 -25.10 -1.72
N ALA A 162 -24.84 -24.41 -0.90
CA ALA A 162 -25.11 -24.22 0.53
C ALA A 162 -26.13 -23.10 0.83
N LEU A 163 -26.56 -22.34 -0.19
CA LEU A 163 -27.52 -21.23 -0.06
C LEU A 163 -28.95 -21.61 -0.50
N LEU A 164 -29.22 -22.90 -0.77
CA LEU A 164 -30.50 -23.40 -1.27
C LEU A 164 -31.20 -24.40 -0.33
N GLU A 165 -30.74 -24.54 0.91
CA GLU A 165 -31.44 -25.30 1.97
C GLU A 165 -32.07 -24.37 3.04
N GLU A 166 -33.22 -23.79 2.70
CA GLU A 166 -34.27 -23.34 3.64
C GLU A 166 -35.64 -23.89 3.21
#